data_AF-U1GPA9-F1
#
_entry.id   AF-U1GPA9-F1
#
_cell.length_a   1.000
_cell.length_b   1.000
_cell.length_c   1.000
_cell.angle_alpha   90.00
_cell.angle_beta   90.00
_cell.angle_gamma   90.00
#
_symmetry.space_group_name_H-M   'P 1'
#
loop_
_entity.id
_entity.type
_entity.pdbx_description
1 polymer ?
#
loop_
_entity_poly.entity_id
_entity_poly.type
_entity_poly.pdbx_seq_one_letter_code
_entity_poly.pdbx_strand_id
1 'polypeptide(L)'
;MLQVIAARLEDKDWNIRRAAIKALRGRANLTEEALQAIAARLEDDKWSVRGAAIQALQGRTNLTEKMLQGITARLEDDKWDVREAAIKALQGRANLTEGILQAIAARLEDEDGGVRRAAVEALVDQASLPLEVLSLYVKSLYTALLQRSFQEHLYLCASDSVFIGVGLRHVSISYKQEQQPSAEMWDIRNYLDVHPPPLRI
;
A
#
# COMPACT_ATOMS: atom_id res chain seq x y z
N MET A 1 -33.60 -6.46 1.37
CA MET A 1 -32.56 -7.51 1.21
C MET A 1 -31.18 -7.04 1.70
N LEU A 2 -30.63 -5.91 1.23
CA LEU A 2 -29.32 -5.42 1.69
C LEU A 2 -29.23 -5.18 3.20
N GLN A 3 -30.26 -4.60 3.82
CA GLN A 3 -30.30 -4.39 5.27
C GLN A 3 -30.26 -5.71 6.06
N VAL A 4 -30.89 -6.77 5.55
CA VAL A 4 -30.87 -8.11 6.20
C VAL A 4 -29.45 -8.68 6.18
N ILE A 5 -28.74 -8.50 5.07
CA ILE A 5 -27.33 -8.92 4.95
C ILE A 5 -26.44 -8.06 5.83
N ALA A 6 -26.65 -6.74 5.86
CA ALA A 6 -25.89 -5.82 6.72
C ALA A 6 -26.06 -6.18 8.21
N ALA A 7 -27.25 -6.57 8.65
CA ALA A 7 -27.48 -7.04 10.00
C ALA A 7 -26.73 -8.35 10.35
N ARG A 8 -26.25 -9.11 9.36
CA ARG A 8 -25.40 -10.29 9.59
C ARG A 8 -23.92 -9.93 9.76
N LEU A 9 -23.53 -8.68 9.55
CA LEU A 9 -22.16 -8.23 9.82
C LEU A 9 -21.84 -8.29 11.31
N GLU A 10 -22.81 -8.19 12.20
CA GLU A 10 -22.64 -8.24 13.66
C GLU A 10 -22.95 -9.61 14.27
N ASP A 11 -23.08 -10.65 13.43
CA ASP A 11 -23.39 -11.98 13.93
C ASP A 11 -22.27 -12.51 14.86
N LYS A 12 -22.66 -13.24 15.90
CA LYS A 12 -21.73 -13.89 16.83
C LYS A 12 -20.81 -14.90 16.13
N ASP A 13 -21.28 -15.54 15.06
CA ASP A 13 -20.45 -16.44 14.26
C ASP A 13 -19.67 -15.67 13.19
N TRP A 14 -18.34 -15.73 13.30
CA TRP A 14 -17.42 -15.12 12.37
C TRP A 14 -17.59 -15.62 10.92
N ASN A 15 -18.03 -16.86 10.71
CA ASN A 15 -18.34 -17.38 9.39
C ASN A 15 -19.53 -16.65 8.76
N ILE A 16 -20.55 -16.34 9.57
CA ILE A 16 -21.72 -15.58 9.12
C ILE A 16 -21.31 -14.14 8.78
N ARG A 17 -20.51 -13.50 9.65
CA ARG A 17 -19.96 -12.16 9.37
C ARG A 17 -19.17 -12.14 8.07
N ARG A 18 -18.25 -13.10 7.88
CA ARG A 18 -17.47 -13.25 6.64
C ARG A 18 -18.36 -13.45 5.42
N ALA A 19 -19.36 -14.31 5.51
CA ALA A 19 -20.29 -14.59 4.42
C ALA A 19 -21.11 -13.35 4.06
N ALA A 20 -21.55 -12.57 5.05
CA ALA A 20 -22.25 -11.31 4.84
C ALA A 20 -21.38 -10.29 4.09
N ILE A 21 -20.11 -10.11 4.50
CA ILE A 21 -19.17 -9.25 3.78
C ILE A 21 -18.98 -9.71 2.33
N LYS A 22 -18.77 -11.01 2.10
CA LYS A 22 -18.64 -11.57 0.76
C LYS A 22 -19.88 -11.33 -0.10
N ALA A 23 -21.08 -11.41 0.48
CA ALA A 23 -22.33 -11.14 -0.22
C ALA A 23 -22.53 -9.64 -0.57
N LEU A 24 -21.89 -8.73 0.17
CA LEU A 24 -21.91 -7.28 -0.08
C LEU A 24 -20.78 -6.81 -1.01
N ARG A 25 -19.71 -7.60 -1.16
CA ARG A 25 -18.59 -7.31 -2.06
C ARG A 25 -19.06 -7.14 -3.50
N GLY A 26 -18.49 -6.14 -4.20
CA GLY A 26 -18.81 -5.86 -5.61
C GLY A 26 -20.17 -5.21 -5.87
N ARG A 27 -21.01 -5.04 -4.84
CA ARG A 27 -22.28 -4.31 -4.99
C ARG A 27 -22.02 -2.81 -5.14
N ALA A 28 -22.50 -2.25 -6.24
CA ALA A 28 -22.36 -0.83 -6.55
C ALA A 28 -23.16 0.07 -5.59
N ASN A 29 -24.38 -0.33 -5.23
CA ASN A 29 -25.32 0.51 -4.49
C ASN A 29 -25.32 0.22 -2.98
N LEU A 30 -24.14 0.16 -2.36
CA LEU A 30 -24.07 0.13 -0.90
C LEU A 30 -24.26 1.54 -0.33
N THR A 31 -25.11 1.66 0.69
CA THR A 31 -25.25 2.91 1.43
C THR A 31 -24.01 3.18 2.27
N GLU A 32 -23.83 4.42 2.71
CA GLU A 32 -22.72 4.79 3.60
C GLU A 32 -22.77 3.96 4.90
N GLU A 33 -23.95 3.71 5.46
CA GLU A 33 -24.11 2.90 6.67
C GLU A 33 -23.64 1.45 6.44
N ALA A 34 -23.92 0.89 5.26
CA ALA A 34 -23.44 -0.45 4.92
C ALA A 34 -21.91 -0.48 4.77
N LEU A 35 -21.31 0.57 4.20
CA LEU A 35 -19.86 0.69 4.12
C LEU A 35 -19.24 0.87 5.50
N GLN A 36 -19.83 1.67 6.38
CA GLN A 36 -19.38 1.86 7.76
C GLN A 36 -19.47 0.53 8.54
N ALA A 37 -20.53 -0.25 8.33
CA ALA A 37 -20.66 -1.56 8.94
C ALA A 37 -19.62 -2.56 8.43
N ILE A 38 -19.26 -2.52 7.14
CA ILE A 38 -18.14 -3.30 6.59
C ILE A 38 -16.81 -2.81 7.18
N ALA A 39 -16.59 -1.50 7.28
CA ALA A 39 -15.38 -0.92 7.84
C ALA A 39 -15.21 -1.27 9.33
N ALA A 40 -16.30 -1.37 10.09
CA ALA A 40 -16.29 -1.87 11.47
C ALA A 40 -15.85 -3.34 11.58
N ARG A 41 -15.78 -4.09 10.48
CA ARG A 41 -15.21 -5.45 10.43
C ARG A 41 -13.72 -5.47 10.11
N LEU A 42 -13.10 -4.32 9.87
CA LEU A 42 -11.65 -4.22 9.83
C LEU A 42 -11.04 -4.60 11.19
N GLU A 43 -11.72 -4.33 12.31
CA GLU A 43 -11.27 -4.63 13.68
C GLU A 43 -11.75 -5.99 14.21
N ASP A 44 -12.23 -6.88 13.33
CA ASP A 44 -12.76 -8.17 13.73
C ASP A 44 -11.70 -9.09 14.38
N ASP A 45 -12.13 -9.89 15.36
CA ASP A 45 -11.25 -10.83 16.06
C ASP A 45 -10.68 -11.90 15.12
N LYS A 46 -11.37 -12.21 14.01
CA LYS A 46 -10.91 -13.16 13.01
C LYS A 46 -10.25 -12.45 11.83
N TRP A 47 -8.98 -12.78 11.60
CA TRP A 47 -8.21 -12.31 10.44
C TRP A 47 -8.93 -12.49 9.10
N SER A 48 -9.64 -13.62 8.92
CA SER A 48 -10.36 -13.89 7.67
C SER A 48 -11.57 -12.99 7.45
N VAL A 49 -12.16 -12.42 8.52
CA VAL A 49 -13.20 -11.40 8.45
C VAL A 49 -12.58 -10.04 8.15
N ARG A 50 -11.45 -9.70 8.80
CA ARG A 50 -10.69 -8.48 8.50
C ARG A 50 -10.26 -8.41 7.03
N GLY A 51 -9.65 -9.49 6.52
CA GLY A 51 -9.27 -9.61 5.11
C GLY A 51 -10.47 -9.51 4.15
N ALA A 52 -11.61 -10.13 4.50
CA ALA A 52 -12.82 -9.98 3.70
C ALA A 52 -13.34 -8.54 3.69
N ALA A 53 -13.28 -7.82 4.81
CA ALA A 53 -13.68 -6.41 4.91
C ALA A 53 -12.81 -5.53 3.99
N ILE A 54 -11.49 -5.69 4.06
CA ILE A 54 -10.55 -4.99 3.18
C ILE A 54 -10.88 -5.25 1.71
N GLN A 55 -11.05 -6.51 1.33
CA GLN A 55 -11.42 -6.90 -0.05
C GLN A 55 -12.77 -6.34 -0.52
N ALA A 56 -13.70 -6.09 0.40
CA ALA A 56 -14.99 -5.50 0.09
C ALA A 56 -14.94 -3.97 -0.06
N LEU A 57 -13.96 -3.32 0.56
CA LEU A 57 -13.70 -1.87 0.45
C LEU A 57 -12.73 -1.52 -0.69
N GLN A 58 -11.92 -2.48 -1.14
CA GLN A 58 -11.00 -2.31 -2.27
C GLN A 58 -11.73 -1.82 -3.53
N GLY A 59 -11.13 -0.84 -4.22
CA GLY A 59 -11.67 -0.25 -5.45
C GLY A 59 -12.86 0.69 -5.27
N ARG A 60 -13.36 0.89 -4.05
CA ARG A 60 -14.44 1.86 -3.80
C ARG A 60 -13.90 3.28 -3.78
N THR A 61 -14.56 4.15 -4.53
CA THR A 61 -14.22 5.57 -4.68
C THR A 61 -14.81 6.45 -3.58
N ASN A 62 -15.87 5.99 -2.91
CA ASN A 62 -16.61 6.74 -1.90
C ASN A 62 -16.23 6.36 -0.45
N LEU A 63 -14.98 5.95 -0.21
CA LEU A 63 -14.53 5.68 1.16
C LEU A 63 -14.24 6.99 1.90
N THR A 64 -14.73 7.10 3.12
CA THR A 64 -14.41 8.21 4.02
C THR A 64 -12.97 8.10 4.54
N GLU A 65 -12.41 9.22 5.01
CA GLU A 65 -11.08 9.24 5.64
C GLU A 65 -10.99 8.23 6.79
N LYS A 66 -12.03 8.13 7.62
CA LYS A 66 -12.07 7.16 8.73
C LYS A 66 -11.95 5.71 8.23
N MET A 67 -12.57 5.37 7.11
CA MET A 67 -12.45 4.03 6.51
C MET A 67 -11.05 3.78 5.98
N LEU A 68 -10.43 4.78 5.35
CA LEU A 68 -9.05 4.69 4.88
C LEU A 68 -8.09 4.50 6.06
N GLN A 69 -8.26 5.24 7.15
CA GLN A 69 -7.49 5.05 8.38
C GLN A 69 -7.68 3.65 8.97
N GLY A 70 -8.90 3.12 8.95
CA GLY A 70 -9.16 1.73 9.34
C GLY A 70 -8.42 0.70 8.48
N ILE A 71 -8.32 0.93 7.17
CA ILE A 71 -7.53 0.08 6.26
C ILE A 71 -6.04 0.25 6.55
N THR A 72 -5.56 1.48 6.75
CA THR A 72 -4.16 1.78 7.11
C THR A 72 -3.74 1.09 8.40
N ALA A 73 -4.62 1.04 9.41
CA ALA A 73 -4.37 0.31 10.65
C ALA A 73 -4.23 -1.22 10.47
N ARG A 74 -4.63 -1.76 9.30
CA ARG A 74 -4.41 -3.17 8.94
C ARG A 74 -3.07 -3.42 8.25
N LEU A 75 -2.29 -2.38 7.98
CA LEU A 75 -0.89 -2.55 7.58
C LEU A 75 -0.06 -3.16 8.70
N GLU A 76 -0.45 -3.04 9.96
CA GLU A 76 0.23 -3.61 11.14
C GLU A 76 -0.44 -4.89 11.66
N ASP A 77 -1.27 -5.54 10.84
CA ASP A 77 -1.99 -6.74 11.24
C ASP A 77 -1.05 -7.92 11.54
N ASP A 78 -1.44 -8.78 12.49
CA ASP A 78 -0.66 -9.97 12.86
C ASP A 78 -0.56 -10.98 11.71
N LYS A 79 -1.48 -10.93 10.75
CA LYS A 79 -1.46 -11.80 9.57
C LYS A 79 -0.96 -11.08 8.33
N TRP A 80 0.07 -11.67 7.72
CA TRP A 80 0.72 -11.15 6.51
C TRP A 80 -0.28 -10.97 5.35
N ASP A 81 -1.27 -11.85 5.21
CA ASP A 81 -2.25 -11.79 4.13
C ASP A 81 -3.25 -10.64 4.32
N VAL A 82 -3.54 -10.26 5.56
CA VAL A 82 -4.31 -9.06 5.89
C VAL A 82 -3.49 -7.79 5.62
N ARG A 83 -2.19 -7.78 5.99
CA ARG A 83 -1.27 -6.68 5.66
C ARG A 83 -1.18 -6.47 4.15
N GLU A 84 -0.96 -7.54 3.38
CA GLU A 84 -0.88 -7.50 1.92
C GLU A 84 -2.19 -6.99 1.29
N ALA A 85 -3.34 -7.47 1.79
CA ALA A 85 -4.64 -7.01 1.33
C ALA A 85 -4.86 -5.51 1.60
N ALA A 86 -4.42 -5.02 2.76
CA ALA A 86 -4.54 -3.60 3.13
C ALA A 86 -3.76 -2.72 2.14
N ILE A 87 -2.52 -3.10 1.81
CA ILE A 87 -1.71 -2.39 0.81
C ILE A 87 -2.43 -2.36 -0.54
N LYS A 88 -2.91 -3.51 -1.02
CA LYS A 88 -3.64 -3.62 -2.30
C LYS A 88 -4.95 -2.81 -2.33
N ALA A 89 -5.57 -2.56 -1.18
CA ALA A 89 -6.78 -1.73 -1.07
C ALA A 89 -6.47 -0.21 -1.09
N LEU A 90 -5.26 0.17 -0.72
CA LEU A 90 -4.76 1.55 -0.77
C LEU A 90 -4.08 1.87 -2.11
N GLN A 91 -3.52 0.88 -2.80
CA GLN A 91 -2.89 1.02 -4.11
C GLN A 91 -3.79 1.72 -5.15
N GLY A 92 -3.18 2.59 -5.95
CA GLY A 92 -3.85 3.31 -7.05
C GLY A 92 -4.80 4.44 -6.62
N ARG A 93 -4.91 4.72 -5.31
CA ARG A 93 -5.66 5.88 -4.82
C ARG A 93 -4.81 7.15 -4.98
N ALA A 94 -5.36 8.17 -5.61
CA ALA A 94 -4.64 9.42 -5.89
C ALA A 94 -4.46 10.33 -4.67
N ASN A 95 -5.33 10.22 -3.66
CA ASN A 95 -5.40 11.16 -2.54
C ASN A 95 -4.96 10.51 -1.22
N LEU A 96 -3.90 9.70 -1.23
CA LEU A 96 -3.34 9.18 0.02
C LEU A 96 -2.61 10.29 0.77
N THR A 97 -2.85 10.40 2.06
CA THR A 97 -2.13 11.34 2.92
C THR A 97 -0.69 10.88 3.12
N GLU A 98 0.22 11.81 3.46
CA GLU A 98 1.62 11.51 3.77
C GLU A 98 1.74 10.43 4.86
N GLY A 99 0.89 10.46 5.89
CA GLY A 99 0.87 9.44 6.94
C GLY A 99 0.50 8.04 6.42
N ILE A 100 -0.41 7.93 5.45
CA ILE A 100 -0.74 6.63 4.83
C ILE A 100 0.43 6.16 3.95
N LEU A 101 1.04 7.06 3.17
CA LEU A 101 2.22 6.72 2.37
C LEU A 101 3.38 6.25 3.25
N GLN A 102 3.60 6.88 4.39
CA GLN A 102 4.61 6.48 5.37
C GLN A 102 4.32 5.10 5.97
N ALA A 103 3.06 4.80 6.29
CA ALA A 103 2.65 3.49 6.78
C ALA A 103 2.84 2.39 5.71
N ILE A 104 2.60 2.69 4.43
CA ILE A 104 2.89 1.77 3.31
C ILE A 104 4.42 1.61 3.16
N ALA A 105 5.19 2.68 3.23
CA ALA A 105 6.65 2.62 3.12
C ALA A 105 7.30 1.81 4.23
N ALA A 106 6.76 1.85 5.45
CA ALA A 106 7.16 0.97 6.55
C ALA A 106 6.97 -0.53 6.25
N ARG A 107 6.16 -0.89 5.26
CA ARG A 107 6.01 -2.29 4.81
C ARG A 107 7.06 -2.74 3.79
N LEU A 108 7.95 -1.86 3.35
CA LEU A 108 9.14 -2.25 2.59
C LEU A 108 10.11 -3.11 3.41
N GLU A 109 10.01 -3.07 4.74
CA GLU A 109 10.80 -3.86 5.69
C GLU A 109 10.00 -4.97 6.37
N ASP A 110 8.80 -5.28 5.85
CA ASP A 110 7.98 -6.36 6.40
C ASP A 110 8.72 -7.70 6.32
N GLU A 111 8.48 -8.59 7.28
CA GLU A 111 9.06 -9.94 7.29
C GLU A 111 8.60 -10.78 6.08
N ASP A 112 7.37 -10.56 5.61
CA ASP A 112 6.77 -11.32 4.52
C ASP A 112 7.12 -10.72 3.16
N GLY A 113 7.58 -11.58 2.24
CA GLY A 113 8.00 -11.16 0.91
C GLY A 113 6.85 -10.66 0.02
N GLY A 114 5.64 -11.20 0.21
CA GLY A 114 4.45 -10.73 -0.50
C GLY A 114 4.04 -9.33 -0.07
N VAL A 115 4.09 -9.07 1.24
CA VAL A 115 3.82 -7.73 1.81
C VAL A 115 4.83 -6.70 1.32
N ARG A 116 6.13 -7.01 1.36
CA ARG A 116 7.18 -6.11 0.82
C ARG A 116 6.94 -5.79 -0.65
N ARG A 117 6.63 -6.80 -1.47
CA ARG A 117 6.35 -6.61 -2.90
C ARG A 117 5.13 -5.72 -3.12
N ALA A 118 4.04 -5.95 -2.40
CA ALA A 118 2.84 -5.12 -2.47
C ALA A 118 3.14 -3.66 -2.09
N ALA A 119 3.97 -3.42 -1.07
CA ALA A 119 4.35 -2.06 -0.65
C ALA A 119 5.08 -1.32 -1.79
N VAL A 120 6.02 -1.99 -2.45
CA VAL A 120 6.73 -1.44 -3.61
C VAL A 120 5.74 -1.09 -4.72
N GLU A 121 4.87 -2.03 -5.10
CA GLU A 121 3.84 -1.83 -6.13
C GLU A 121 2.93 -0.64 -5.81
N ALA A 122 2.49 -0.50 -4.56
CA ALA A 122 1.62 0.60 -4.14
C ALA A 122 2.30 1.97 -4.18
N LEU A 123 3.58 2.04 -3.79
CA LEU A 123 4.35 3.29 -3.84
C LEU A 123 4.67 3.70 -5.27
N VAL A 124 5.10 2.77 -6.13
CA VAL A 124 5.43 3.11 -7.53
C VAL A 124 4.22 3.41 -8.41
N ASP A 125 3.01 3.07 -7.96
CA ASP A 125 1.77 3.49 -8.63
C ASP A 125 1.33 4.92 -8.24
N GLN A 126 1.98 5.56 -7.28
CA GLN A 126 1.74 6.97 -6.97
C GLN A 126 2.32 7.88 -8.05
N ALA A 127 1.62 8.98 -8.35
CA ALA A 127 2.14 9.99 -9.28
C ALA A 127 3.33 10.77 -8.68
N SER A 128 3.29 11.00 -7.37
CA SER A 128 4.39 11.60 -6.63
C SER A 128 4.51 11.01 -5.24
N LEU A 129 5.75 10.90 -4.77
CA LEU A 129 6.09 10.47 -3.41
C LEU A 129 6.92 11.56 -2.73
N PRO A 130 6.57 11.97 -1.50
CA PRO A 130 7.42 12.84 -0.70
C PRO A 130 8.74 12.16 -0.38
N LEU A 131 9.86 12.89 -0.48
CA LEU A 131 11.18 12.36 -0.13
C LEU A 131 11.21 11.85 1.31
N GLU A 132 10.54 12.52 2.23
CA GLU A 132 10.51 12.22 3.65
C GLU A 132 9.94 10.82 3.93
N VAL A 133 9.02 10.36 3.08
CA VAL A 133 8.48 9.00 3.13
C VAL A 133 9.52 7.98 2.67
N LEU A 134 10.34 8.32 1.67
CA LEU A 134 11.29 7.41 1.06
C LEU A 134 12.64 7.35 1.78
N SER A 135 13.09 8.46 2.38
CA SER A 135 14.43 8.61 2.95
C SER A 135 14.76 7.54 4.00
N LEU A 136 13.77 7.13 4.78
CA LEU A 136 13.91 6.08 5.80
C LEU A 136 14.05 4.68 5.19
N TYR A 137 13.53 4.46 3.98
CA TYR A 137 13.41 3.13 3.37
C TYR A 137 14.13 3.03 2.01
N VAL A 138 15.04 3.97 1.69
CA VAL A 138 15.73 4.05 0.39
C VAL A 138 16.41 2.73 0.04
N LYS A 139 17.10 2.10 1.01
CA LYS A 139 17.80 0.83 0.79
C LYS A 139 16.83 -0.30 0.43
N SER A 140 15.72 -0.39 1.15
CA SER A 140 14.69 -1.42 0.97
C SER A 140 13.96 -1.21 -0.37
N LEU A 141 13.60 0.02 -0.69
CA LEU A 141 13.02 0.40 -1.98
C LEU A 141 13.99 0.10 -3.13
N TYR A 142 15.25 0.52 -3.02
CA TYR A 142 16.28 0.27 -4.02
C TYR A 142 16.48 -1.22 -4.27
N THR A 143 16.59 -2.02 -3.21
CA THR A 143 16.78 -3.47 -3.32
C THR A 143 15.60 -4.11 -4.04
N ALA A 144 14.37 -3.70 -3.72
CA ALA A 144 13.19 -4.23 -4.37
C ALA A 144 13.06 -3.79 -5.85
N LEU A 145 13.40 -2.53 -6.15
CA LEU A 145 13.46 -2.06 -7.53
C LEU A 145 14.56 -2.81 -8.32
N LEU A 146 15.73 -3.04 -7.74
CA LEU A 146 16.79 -3.82 -8.38
C LEU A 146 16.35 -5.27 -8.67
N GLN A 147 15.62 -5.91 -7.75
CA GLN A 147 15.08 -7.25 -8.01
C GLN A 147 14.08 -7.25 -9.16
N ARG A 148 13.23 -6.22 -9.25
CA ARG A 148 12.26 -6.06 -10.34
C ARG A 148 12.92 -5.71 -11.67
N SER A 149 14.09 -5.07 -11.68
CA SER A 149 14.73 -4.65 -12.94
C SER A 149 15.18 -5.85 -13.79
N PHE A 150 15.27 -7.04 -13.19
CA PHE A 150 15.51 -8.28 -13.92
C PHE A 150 14.28 -8.81 -14.65
N GLN A 151 13.09 -8.28 -14.34
CA GLN A 151 11.80 -8.70 -14.90
C GLN A 151 11.13 -7.57 -15.71
N GLU A 152 11.44 -6.32 -15.39
CA GLU A 152 10.85 -5.11 -15.96
C GLU A 152 11.95 -4.09 -16.28
N HIS A 153 11.73 -3.21 -17.27
CA HIS A 153 12.65 -2.10 -17.51
C HIS A 153 12.48 -1.04 -16.42
N LEU A 154 13.47 -0.95 -15.51
CA LEU A 154 13.55 0.04 -14.44
C LEU A 154 14.79 0.92 -14.59
N TYR A 155 14.62 2.22 -14.36
CA TYR A 155 15.74 3.16 -14.29
C TYR A 155 15.45 4.27 -13.27
N LEU A 156 16.49 4.68 -12.54
CA LEU A 156 16.45 5.81 -11.61
C LEU A 156 17.25 6.95 -12.23
N CYS A 157 16.66 8.13 -12.37
CA CYS A 157 17.36 9.31 -12.86
C CYS A 157 17.45 10.35 -11.74
N ALA A 158 18.67 10.78 -11.44
CA ALA A 158 18.95 11.93 -10.59
C ALA A 158 19.57 13.01 -11.47
N SER A 159 18.73 13.92 -11.98
CA SER A 159 19.15 15.15 -12.66
C SER A 159 18.53 16.35 -11.92
N ASP A 160 18.06 17.38 -12.63
CA ASP A 160 17.35 18.55 -12.06
C ASP A 160 16.06 18.15 -11.30
N SER A 161 15.57 16.93 -11.52
CA SER A 161 14.49 16.29 -10.77
C SER A 161 14.82 14.81 -10.55
N VAL A 162 14.39 14.24 -9.42
CA VAL A 162 14.59 12.82 -9.12
C VAL A 162 13.28 12.09 -9.39
N PHE A 163 13.35 11.03 -10.19
CA PHE A 163 12.19 10.20 -10.51
C PHE A 163 12.54 8.72 -10.68
N ILE A 164 11.57 7.86 -10.39
CA ILE A 164 11.65 6.41 -10.60
C ILE A 164 10.91 6.07 -11.91
N GLY A 165 11.63 5.54 -12.89
CA GLY A 165 11.07 5.04 -14.14
C GLY A 165 10.62 3.58 -14.01
N VAL A 166 9.34 3.32 -14.28
CA VAL A 166 8.73 1.99 -14.33
C VAL A 166 8.09 1.76 -15.69
N GLY A 167 8.83 1.10 -16.60
CA GLY A 167 8.43 0.99 -18.00
C GLY A 167 8.36 2.37 -18.67
N LEU A 168 7.15 2.77 -19.13
CA LEU A 168 6.88 4.08 -19.74
C LEU A 168 6.31 5.11 -18.74
N ARG A 169 6.17 4.74 -17.45
CA ARG A 169 5.66 5.62 -16.39
C ARG A 169 6.79 6.14 -15.54
N HIS A 170 6.67 7.36 -15.03
CA HIS A 170 7.63 7.95 -14.09
C HIS A 170 6.90 8.37 -12.81
N VAL A 171 7.54 8.14 -11.66
CA VAL A 171 7.10 8.59 -10.34
C VAL A 171 8.01 9.71 -9.87
N SER A 172 7.46 10.90 -9.68
CA SER A 172 8.25 12.07 -9.27
C SER A 172 8.49 12.08 -7.76
N ILE A 173 9.76 12.22 -7.35
CA ILE A 173 10.12 12.44 -5.96
C ILE A 173 10.07 13.95 -5.68
N SER A 174 9.21 14.35 -4.74
CA SER A 174 8.99 15.75 -4.40
C SER A 174 9.69 16.15 -3.10
N TYR A 175 10.08 17.43 -3.01
CA TYR A 175 10.77 18.03 -1.87
C TYR A 175 9.92 19.17 -1.31
N LYS A 176 10.00 19.41 0.00
CA LYS A 176 9.56 20.71 0.54
C LYS A 176 10.51 21.79 0.04
N GLN A 177 9.97 22.95 -0.38
CA GLN A 177 10.68 24.04 -1.06
C GLN A 177 11.95 24.56 -0.34
N GLU A 178 12.13 24.23 0.94
CA GLU A 178 13.28 24.65 1.76
C GLU A 178 14.41 23.60 1.84
N GLN A 179 14.29 22.44 1.17
CA GLN A 179 15.22 21.31 1.33
C GLN A 179 15.58 20.63 0.00
N GLN A 180 15.75 21.37 -1.10
CA GLN A 180 16.31 20.77 -2.31
C GLN A 180 17.73 20.28 -1.99
N PRO A 181 17.98 18.96 -1.95
CA PRO A 181 19.25 18.44 -1.50
C PRO A 181 20.32 18.70 -2.56
N SER A 182 21.57 18.88 -2.13
CA SER A 182 22.70 18.95 -3.06
C SER A 182 22.78 17.65 -3.87
N ALA A 183 23.29 17.73 -5.11
CA ALA A 183 23.47 16.58 -5.99
C ALA A 183 24.25 15.41 -5.34
N GLU A 184 25.04 15.69 -4.30
CA GLU A 184 25.84 14.73 -3.53
C GLU A 184 25.00 13.83 -2.60
N MET A 185 23.84 14.30 -2.12
CA MET A 185 22.97 13.50 -1.22
C MET A 185 22.40 12.27 -1.92
N TRP A 186 22.28 12.31 -3.24
CA TRP A 186 21.75 11.24 -4.08
C TRP A 186 22.83 10.41 -4.77
N ASP A 187 24.11 10.60 -4.45
CA ASP A 187 25.13 9.64 -4.86
C ASP A 187 24.91 8.35 -4.07
N ILE A 188 24.09 7.47 -4.63
CA ILE A 188 23.74 6.17 -4.06
C ILE A 188 24.98 5.31 -3.75
N ARG A 189 26.14 5.61 -4.35
CA ARG A 189 27.42 4.97 -4.03
C ARG A 189 27.87 5.26 -2.60
N ASN A 190 27.46 6.37 -2.01
CA ASN A 190 27.74 6.71 -0.61
C ASN A 190 26.83 5.97 0.38
N TYR A 191 25.71 5.40 -0.09
CA TYR A 191 24.73 4.68 0.73
C TYR A 191 24.71 3.16 0.48
N LEU A 192 25.43 2.70 -0.53
CA LEU A 192 25.47 1.32 -0.96
C LEU A 192 26.90 0.75 -0.88
N ASP A 193 27.24 0.15 0.26
CA ASP A 193 28.25 -0.93 0.37
C ASP A 193 27.72 -2.22 -0.29
N VAL A 194 27.12 -2.10 -1.47
CA VAL A 194 26.48 -3.22 -2.17
C VAL A 194 27.15 -3.37 -3.52
N HIS A 195 28.19 -4.21 -3.54
CA HIS A 195 28.77 -4.65 -4.80
C HIS A 195 27.69 -5.37 -5.62
N PRO A 196 27.52 -5.03 -6.92
CA PRO A 196 26.62 -5.78 -7.78
C PRO A 196 27.09 -7.25 -7.82
N PRO A 197 26.17 -8.23 -7.74
CA PRO A 197 26.55 -9.62 -7.87
C PRO A 197 27.21 -9.83 -9.25
N PRO A 198 28.26 -10.67 -9.34
CA PRO A 198 28.99 -10.84 -10.58
C PRO A 198 28.05 -11.37 -11.66
N LEU A 199 28.05 -10.69 -12.81
CA LEU A 199 27.37 -11.14 -14.01
C LEU A 199 27.94 -12.51 -14.39
N ARG A 200 27.12 -13.55 -14.28
CA ARG A 200 27.42 -14.83 -14.92
C ARG A 200 27.12 -14.67 -16.41
N ILE A 201 28.19 -14.56 -17.20
CA ILE A 201 28.18 -14.71 -18.66
C ILE A 201 28.10 -16.20 -18.99
#